data_AF-A0A955QKF0-F1
#
_entry.id   AF-A0A955QKF0-F1
#
_cell.length_a   1.000
_cell.length_b   1.000
_cell.length_c   1.000
_cell.angle_alpha   90.00
_cell.angle_beta   90.00
_cell.angle_gamma   90.00
#
_symmetry.space_group_name_H-M   'P 1'
#
loop_
_entity.id
_entity.type
_entity.pdbx_description
1 polymer ?
#
loop_
_entity_poly.entity_id
_entity_poly.type
_entity_poly.pdbx_seq_one_letter_code
_entity_poly.pdbx_strand_id
1 'polypeptide(L)'
;MGSSREALVASVTEPAMILSIFAIGLTAGSTNLNTIVHRTALFQGVTTDPAPHLLALGALFIVALAETGRVPVDNPATHLELTMIHEAMILDYSGRYLALVEWAASMKLLVFLSLLVNIFAPWGIAVEATAGAMTLGLVAYLVKVSALAVVIGILECTVAKLRLFRLSELLGAAFILALLAVIFFYMFRG
;
A
#
# COMPACT_ATOMS: atom_id res chain seq x y z
N MET A 1 -3.82 12.47 22.35
CA MET A 1 -5.04 12.33 21.52
C MET A 1 -4.73 11.80 20.12
N GLY A 2 -3.72 12.31 19.40
CA GLY A 2 -3.28 11.76 18.10
C GLY A 2 -2.95 10.27 18.13
N SER A 3 -2.09 9.85 19.08
CA SER A 3 -1.71 8.43 19.26
C SER A 3 -2.89 7.47 19.47
N SER A 4 -3.93 7.86 20.22
CA SER A 4 -5.13 7.02 20.39
C SER A 4 -5.93 6.86 19.10
N ARG A 5 -5.93 7.88 18.23
CA ARG A 5 -6.59 7.82 16.92
C ARG A 5 -5.78 6.98 15.94
N GLU A 6 -4.46 7.11 15.96
CA GLU A 6 -3.54 6.30 15.16
C GLU A 6 -3.65 4.82 15.53
N ALA A 7 -3.69 4.48 16.83
CA ALA A 7 -3.91 3.12 17.28
C ALA A 7 -5.24 2.53 16.79
N LEU A 8 -6.32 3.34 16.73
CA LEU A 8 -7.61 2.92 16.18
C LEU A 8 -7.50 2.61 14.68
N VAL A 9 -6.82 3.45 13.91
CA VAL A 9 -6.55 3.22 12.49
C VAL A 9 -5.69 1.97 12.28
N ALA A 10 -4.57 1.85 12.99
CA ALA A 10 -3.64 0.74 12.89
C ALA A 10 -4.30 -0.61 13.22
N SER A 11 -5.14 -0.67 14.26
CA SER A 11 -5.82 -1.91 14.68
C SER A 11 -6.74 -2.52 13.61
N VAL A 12 -7.26 -1.72 12.67
CA VAL A 12 -8.07 -2.20 11.54
C VAL A 12 -7.21 -2.38 10.27
N THR A 13 -6.21 -1.52 10.11
CA THR A 13 -5.35 -1.48 8.92
C THR A 13 -4.38 -2.67 8.87
N GLU A 14 -3.83 -3.08 10.03
CA GLU A 14 -2.91 -4.21 10.13
C GLU A 14 -3.55 -5.55 9.68
N PRO A 15 -4.73 -5.95 10.18
CA PRO A 15 -5.41 -7.16 9.69
C PRO A 15 -5.69 -7.12 8.18
N ALA A 16 -6.13 -5.97 7.65
CA ALA A 16 -6.40 -5.81 6.23
C ALA A 16 -5.12 -5.95 5.38
N MET A 17 -3.99 -5.41 5.87
CA MET A 17 -2.68 -5.57 5.25
C MET A 17 -2.26 -7.04 5.21
N ILE A 18 -2.35 -7.74 6.35
CA ILE A 18 -1.95 -9.15 6.44
C ILE A 18 -2.80 -10.00 5.49
N LEU A 19 -4.12 -9.79 5.46
CA LEU A 19 -5.03 -10.54 4.59
C LEU A 19 -4.77 -10.27 3.10
N SER A 20 -4.48 -9.02 2.72
CA SER A 20 -4.20 -8.69 1.31
C SER A 20 -2.88 -9.32 0.84
N ILE A 21 -1.82 -9.27 1.65
CA ILE A 21 -0.54 -9.94 1.39
C ILE A 21 -0.73 -11.47 1.34
N PHE A 22 -1.53 -12.01 2.26
CA PHE A 22 -1.84 -13.44 2.29
C PHE A 22 -2.60 -13.89 1.03
N ALA A 23 -3.59 -13.11 0.57
CA ALA A 23 -4.31 -13.40 -0.67
C ALA A 23 -3.36 -13.48 -1.89
N ILE A 24 -2.39 -12.55 -1.97
CA ILE A 24 -1.35 -12.55 -3.02
C ILE A 24 -0.42 -13.77 -2.87
N GLY A 25 -0.03 -14.12 -1.64
CA GLY A 25 0.81 -15.30 -1.38
C GLY A 25 0.11 -16.61 -1.76
N LEU A 26 -1.21 -16.69 -1.56
CA LEU A 26 -2.03 -17.83 -1.96
C LEU A 26 -2.12 -17.97 -3.49
N THR A 27 -2.34 -16.87 -4.22
CA THR A 27 -2.39 -16.92 -5.69
C THR A 27 -1.06 -17.41 -6.27
N ALA A 28 0.05 -16.89 -5.75
CA ALA A 28 1.39 -17.30 -6.15
C ALA A 28 1.81 -18.68 -5.59
N GLY A 29 1.17 -19.20 -4.55
CA GLY A 29 1.56 -20.43 -3.85
C GLY A 29 2.91 -20.32 -3.12
N SER A 30 3.30 -19.12 -2.69
CA SER A 30 4.57 -18.86 -2.01
C SER A 30 4.49 -17.60 -1.16
N THR A 31 5.27 -17.54 -0.08
CA THR A 31 5.45 -16.35 0.76
C THR A 31 6.67 -15.52 0.36
N ASN A 32 7.49 -16.01 -0.58
CA ASN A 32 8.68 -15.30 -1.04
C ASN A 32 8.28 -14.23 -2.08
N LEU A 33 8.62 -12.97 -1.81
CA LEU A 33 8.29 -11.86 -2.70
C LEU A 33 8.88 -12.04 -4.11
N ASN A 34 10.10 -12.57 -4.22
CA ASN A 34 10.74 -12.79 -5.51
C ASN A 34 9.95 -13.82 -6.34
N THR A 35 9.50 -14.92 -5.73
CA THR A 35 8.73 -15.95 -6.43
C THR A 35 7.33 -15.45 -6.81
N ILE A 36 6.68 -14.65 -5.95
CA ILE A 36 5.41 -13.98 -6.26
C ILE A 36 5.59 -13.12 -7.51
N VAL A 37 6.54 -12.19 -7.48
CA VAL A 37 6.82 -11.25 -8.56
C VAL A 37 7.16 -11.96 -9.86
N HIS A 38 8.01 -12.99 -9.82
CA HIS A 38 8.42 -13.75 -11.00
C HIS A 38 7.26 -14.56 -11.60
N ARG A 39 6.40 -15.17 -10.78
CA ARG A 39 5.20 -15.87 -11.26
C ARG A 39 4.18 -14.92 -11.87
N THR A 40 3.99 -13.74 -11.28
CA THR A 40 3.12 -12.70 -11.84
C THR A 40 3.71 -12.10 -13.13
N ALA A 41 5.03 -11.92 -13.23
CA ALA A 41 5.69 -11.42 -14.43
C ALA A 41 5.57 -12.37 -15.63
N LEU A 42 5.73 -13.68 -15.39
CA LEU A 42 5.69 -14.69 -16.45
C LEU A 42 4.29 -15.17 -16.80
N PHE A 43 3.24 -14.66 -16.15
CA PHE A 43 1.88 -15.21 -16.21
C PHE A 43 1.82 -16.73 -15.95
N GLN A 44 2.82 -17.27 -15.26
CA GLN A 44 2.96 -18.70 -15.00
C GLN A 44 2.24 -19.05 -13.71
N GLY A 45 1.12 -19.78 -13.82
CA GLY A 45 0.32 -20.20 -12.67
C GLY A 45 -0.52 -19.10 -12.04
N VAL A 46 -0.43 -17.86 -12.54
CA VAL A 46 -1.49 -16.85 -12.38
C VAL A 46 -2.55 -17.18 -13.42
N THR A 47 -3.31 -18.24 -13.15
CA THR A 47 -4.57 -18.51 -13.84
C THR A 47 -5.46 -17.31 -13.63
N THR A 48 -5.53 -16.43 -14.63
CA THR A 48 -6.77 -15.89 -15.23
C THR A 48 -7.93 -15.45 -14.34
N ASP A 49 -7.72 -15.21 -13.05
CA ASP A 49 -8.73 -14.65 -12.15
C ASP A 49 -8.29 -13.24 -11.75
N PRO A 50 -8.57 -12.22 -12.58
CA PRO A 50 -8.28 -10.84 -12.24
C PRO A 50 -9.01 -10.40 -10.96
N ALA A 51 -10.08 -11.09 -10.56
CA ALA A 51 -10.91 -10.70 -9.42
C ALA A 51 -10.15 -10.72 -8.07
N PRO A 52 -9.57 -11.84 -7.58
CA PRO A 52 -8.80 -11.82 -6.32
C PRO A 52 -7.64 -10.82 -6.30
N HIS A 53 -6.91 -10.70 -7.43
CA HIS A 53 -5.78 -9.77 -7.52
C HIS A 53 -6.23 -8.30 -7.49
N LEU A 54 -7.31 -7.93 -8.18
CA LEU A 54 -7.82 -6.55 -8.15
C LEU A 54 -8.40 -6.18 -6.78
N LEU A 55 -9.04 -7.13 -6.10
CA LEU A 55 -9.55 -6.93 -4.74
C LEU A 55 -8.40 -6.74 -3.74
N ALA A 56 -7.35 -7.57 -3.83
CA ALA A 56 -6.15 -7.42 -3.01
C ALA A 56 -5.40 -6.10 -3.31
N LEU A 57 -5.36 -5.67 -4.58
CA LEU A 57 -4.80 -4.37 -4.97
C LEU A 57 -5.57 -3.23 -4.31
N GLY A 58 -6.90 -3.23 -4.41
CA GLY A 58 -7.74 -2.20 -3.80
C GLY A 58 -7.58 -2.14 -2.28
N ALA A 59 -7.56 -3.31 -1.62
CA ALA A 59 -7.33 -3.40 -0.19
C ALA A 59 -5.95 -2.86 0.21
N LEU A 60 -4.87 -3.33 -0.44
CA LEU A 60 -3.51 -2.90 -0.14
C LEU A 60 -3.29 -1.42 -0.44
N PHE A 61 -3.95 -0.88 -1.48
CA PHE A 61 -3.89 0.54 -1.81
C PHE A 61 -4.56 1.42 -0.74
N ILE A 62 -5.75 1.05 -0.27
CA ILE A 62 -6.41 1.78 0.83
C ILE A 62 -5.57 1.71 2.11
N VAL A 63 -5.02 0.54 2.43
CA VAL A 63 -4.10 0.32 3.55
C VAL A 63 -2.86 1.21 3.42
N ALA A 64 -2.26 1.29 2.22
CA ALA A 64 -1.09 2.12 1.96
C ALA A 64 -1.39 3.60 2.22
N LEU A 65 -2.54 4.11 1.79
CA LEU A 65 -2.96 5.50 2.07
C LEU A 65 -3.15 5.74 3.57
N ALA A 66 -3.72 4.77 4.29
CA ALA A 66 -3.96 4.85 5.73
C ALA A 66 -2.66 4.88 6.54
N GLU A 67 -1.74 3.95 6.27
CA GLU A 67 -0.45 3.83 6.97
C GLU A 67 0.51 4.98 6.71
N THR A 68 0.38 5.62 5.55
CA THR A 68 1.22 6.75 5.14
C THR A 68 0.60 8.11 5.47
N GLY A 69 -0.57 8.11 6.14
CA GLY A 69 -1.25 9.33 6.56
C GLY A 69 -1.65 10.24 5.41
N ARG A 70 -1.94 9.68 4.23
CA ARG A 70 -2.34 10.45 3.04
C ARG A 70 -3.85 10.57 2.93
N VAL A 71 -4.29 11.56 2.15
CA VAL A 71 -5.71 11.80 1.87
C VAL A 71 -6.26 10.58 1.14
N PRO A 72 -7.43 10.04 1.53
CA PRO A 72 -8.48 10.64 2.37
C PRO A 72 -8.35 10.46 3.90
N VAL A 73 -7.32 9.75 4.37
CA VAL A 73 -7.21 9.30 5.77
C VAL A 73 -6.71 10.40 6.70
N ASP A 74 -5.55 10.96 6.39
CA ASP A 74 -5.03 12.15 7.06
C ASP A 74 -4.50 13.15 6.03
N ASN A 75 -4.24 14.39 6.46
CA ASN A 75 -3.61 15.39 5.61
C ASN A 75 -2.37 15.94 6.32
N PRO A 76 -1.16 15.64 5.84
CA PRO A 76 0.08 16.09 6.47
C PRO A 76 0.23 17.62 6.45
N ALA A 77 -0.48 18.33 5.57
CA ALA A 77 -0.42 19.79 5.50
C ALA A 77 -1.38 20.52 6.46
N THR A 78 -2.20 19.79 7.24
CA THR A 78 -3.26 20.41 8.05
C THR A 78 -2.95 20.41 9.54
N HIS A 79 -2.50 21.56 10.07
CA HIS A 79 -2.27 21.79 11.50
C HIS A 79 -3.57 22.18 12.25
N LEU A 80 -4.65 21.41 12.09
CA LEU A 80 -5.89 21.62 12.85
C LEU A 80 -5.92 20.70 14.07
N GLU A 81 -5.60 21.27 15.23
CA GLU A 81 -5.39 20.57 16.51
C GLU A 81 -6.42 19.47 16.82
N LEU A 82 -7.70 19.72 16.48
CA LEU A 82 -8.81 18.80 16.76
C LEU A 82 -8.93 17.59 15.82
N THR A 83 -8.28 17.58 14.66
CA THR A 83 -8.39 16.48 13.66
C THR A 83 -7.05 15.87 13.27
N MET A 84 -5.95 16.34 13.86
CA MET A 84 -4.61 15.78 13.64
C MET A 84 -4.54 14.34 14.18
N ILE A 85 -4.00 13.44 13.37
CA ILE A 85 -3.62 12.09 13.78
C ILE A 85 -2.09 12.05 13.88
N HIS A 86 -1.42 12.08 12.72
CA HIS A 86 0.03 11.93 12.63
C HIS A 86 0.76 13.19 13.11
N GLU A 87 0.30 14.37 12.69
CA GLU A 87 0.90 15.66 13.06
C GLU A 87 0.92 15.86 14.58
N ALA A 88 -0.15 15.45 15.26
CA ALA A 88 -0.26 15.55 16.72
C ALA A 88 0.75 14.68 17.47
N MET A 89 1.38 13.69 16.83
CA MET A 89 2.43 12.87 17.45
C MET A 89 3.81 13.50 17.34
N ILE A 90 4.02 14.39 16.35
CA ILE A 90 5.33 14.94 16.04
C ILE A 90 5.56 16.36 16.58
N LEU A 91 4.52 17.02 17.12
CA LEU A 91 4.58 18.41 17.62
C LEU A 91 5.66 18.66 18.67
N ASP A 92 6.01 17.66 19.47
CA ASP A 92 7.02 17.79 20.53
C ASP A 92 8.47 17.61 20.00
N TYR A 93 8.63 17.22 18.73
CA TYR A 93 9.93 16.98 18.11
C TYR A 93 10.40 18.18 17.29
N SER A 94 11.71 18.43 17.31
CA SER A 94 12.33 19.49 16.50
C SER A 94 13.71 19.11 15.98
N GLY A 95 14.17 19.81 14.95
CA GLY A 95 15.52 19.67 14.39
C GLY A 95 15.83 18.25 13.90
N ARG A 96 16.87 17.64 14.49
CA ARG A 96 17.39 16.33 14.07
C ARG A 96 16.38 15.19 14.26
N TYR A 97 15.61 15.22 15.36
CA TYR A 97 14.64 14.18 15.64
C TYR A 97 13.46 14.24 14.66
N LEU A 98 12.98 15.45 14.36
CA LEU A 98 11.95 15.64 13.34
C LEU A 98 12.42 15.13 11.97
N ALA A 99 13.66 15.43 11.57
CA ALA A 99 14.22 14.94 10.31
C ALA A 99 14.27 13.40 10.22
N LEU A 100 14.54 12.70 11.32
CA LEU A 100 14.51 11.23 11.37
C LEU A 100 13.09 10.69 11.21
N VAL A 101 12.09 11.32 11.83
CA VAL A 101 10.69 10.90 11.72
C VAL A 101 10.17 11.12 10.30
N GLU A 102 10.44 12.28 9.70
CA GLU A 102 10.11 12.58 8.31
C GLU A 102 10.77 11.61 7.33
N TRP A 103 12.04 11.28 7.58
CA TRP A 103 12.74 10.29 6.76
C TRP A 103 12.10 8.91 6.89
N ALA A 104 11.74 8.47 8.10
CA ALA A 104 11.03 7.22 8.32
C ALA A 104 9.66 7.19 7.62
N ALA A 105 8.91 8.29 7.66
CA ALA A 105 7.64 8.42 6.94
C ALA A 105 7.83 8.32 5.41
N SER A 106 8.86 8.96 4.87
CA SER A 106 9.21 8.86 3.45
C SER A 106 9.62 7.45 3.02
N MET A 107 10.38 6.74 3.87
CA MET A 107 10.75 5.34 3.66
C MET A 107 9.52 4.43 3.70
N LYS A 108 8.60 4.65 4.64
CA LYS A 108 7.34 3.90 4.75
C LYS A 108 6.52 4.04 3.45
N LEU A 109 6.36 5.27 2.95
CA LEU A 109 5.69 5.52 1.67
C LEU A 109 6.38 4.77 0.52
N LEU A 110 7.71 4.87 0.42
CA LEU A 110 8.46 4.19 -0.62
C LEU A 110 8.29 2.67 -0.56
N VAL A 111 8.27 2.06 0.64
CA VAL A 111 8.05 0.62 0.81
C VAL A 111 6.66 0.20 0.31
N PHE A 112 5.60 0.93 0.66
CA PHE A 112 4.25 0.61 0.17
C PHE A 112 4.12 0.76 -1.35
N LEU A 113 4.66 1.84 -1.92
CA LEU A 113 4.69 2.02 -3.37
C LEU A 113 5.48 0.91 -4.06
N SER A 114 6.61 0.51 -3.48
CA SER A 114 7.44 -0.59 -3.98
C SER A 114 6.69 -1.92 -3.98
N LEU A 115 5.96 -2.23 -2.90
CA LEU A 115 5.14 -3.44 -2.81
C LEU A 115 4.04 -3.44 -3.87
N LEU A 116 3.29 -2.34 -4.00
CA LEU A 116 2.24 -2.21 -5.00
C LEU A 116 2.76 -2.38 -6.42
N VAL A 117 3.84 -1.67 -6.75
CA VAL A 117 4.44 -1.70 -8.10
C VAL A 117 5.01 -3.08 -8.44
N ASN A 118 5.75 -3.71 -7.52
CA ASN A 118 6.39 -4.99 -7.82
C ASN A 118 5.39 -6.14 -7.87
N ILE A 119 4.37 -6.14 -7.01
CA ILE A 119 3.39 -7.23 -6.96
C ILE A 119 2.37 -7.13 -8.09
N PHE A 120 1.81 -5.95 -8.33
CA PHE A 120 0.67 -5.80 -9.25
C PHE A 120 1.06 -5.32 -10.65
N ALA A 121 2.25 -4.73 -10.80
CA ALA A 121 2.76 -4.24 -12.06
C ALA A 121 4.20 -4.75 -12.33
N PRO A 122 4.43 -6.08 -12.38
CA PRO A 122 5.77 -6.66 -12.50
C PRO A 122 6.38 -6.56 -13.92
N TRP A 123 5.84 -5.71 -14.79
CA TRP A 123 6.39 -5.49 -16.12
C TRP A 123 7.73 -4.74 -16.06
N GLY A 124 8.65 -5.13 -16.94
CA GLY A 124 9.99 -4.57 -17.02
C GLY A 124 10.94 -5.04 -15.91
N ILE A 125 10.60 -6.08 -15.15
CA ILE A 125 11.53 -6.65 -14.16
C ILE A 125 12.61 -7.46 -14.88
N ALA A 126 13.86 -7.29 -14.45
CA ALA A 126 15.00 -8.03 -14.98
C ALA A 126 14.85 -9.52 -14.65
N VAL A 127 14.61 -10.35 -15.67
CA VAL A 127 14.59 -11.82 -15.55
C VAL A 127 16.00 -12.39 -15.58
N GLU A 128 16.91 -11.71 -16.28
CA GLU A 128 18.32 -12.09 -16.42
C GLU A 128 19.22 -11.10 -15.69
N ALA A 129 20.32 -11.60 -15.11
CA ALA A 129 21.34 -10.80 -14.43
C ALA A 129 22.31 -10.12 -15.42
N THR A 130 21.80 -9.59 -16.53
CA THR A 130 22.60 -8.82 -17.50
C THR A 130 22.53 -7.33 -17.16
N ALA A 131 23.63 -6.60 -17.39
CA ALA A 131 23.69 -5.17 -17.10
C ALA A 131 22.59 -4.37 -17.83
N GLY A 132 22.24 -4.78 -19.06
CA GLY A 132 21.15 -4.18 -19.84
C GLY A 132 19.77 -4.43 -19.21
N ALA A 133 19.47 -5.66 -18.79
CA ALA A 133 18.19 -5.97 -18.15
C ALA A 133 18.05 -5.27 -16.80
N MET A 134 19.14 -5.20 -16.00
CA MET A 134 19.12 -4.53 -14.69
C MET A 134 18.89 -3.01 -14.80
N THR A 135 19.53 -2.36 -15.77
CA THR A 135 19.36 -0.91 -15.99
C THR A 135 17.95 -0.59 -16.46
N LEU A 136 17.40 -1.36 -17.41
CA LEU A 136 16.00 -1.23 -17.84
C LEU A 136 15.03 -1.47 -16.68
N GLY A 137 15.29 -2.48 -15.85
CA GLY A 137 14.45 -2.77 -14.69
C GLY A 137 14.46 -1.67 -13.64
N LEU A 138 15.62 -1.06 -13.38
CA LEU A 138 15.72 0.09 -12.48
C LEU A 138 14.94 1.29 -13.02
N VAL A 139 15.07 1.60 -14.31
CA VAL A 139 14.33 2.70 -14.95
C VAL A 139 12.83 2.43 -14.90
N ALA A 140 12.38 1.23 -15.26
CA ALA A 140 10.96 0.86 -15.21
C ALA A 140 10.40 0.95 -13.77
N TYR A 141 11.17 0.53 -12.77
CA TYR A 141 10.80 0.68 -11.36
C TYR A 141 10.63 2.14 -10.96
N LEU A 142 11.61 3.02 -11.28
CA LEU A 142 11.54 4.44 -10.96
C LEU A 142 10.34 5.13 -11.63
N VAL A 143 10.06 4.80 -12.89
CA VAL A 143 8.89 5.32 -13.62
C VAL A 143 7.59 4.89 -12.95
N LYS A 144 7.47 3.63 -12.54
CA LYS A 144 6.24 3.12 -11.89
C LYS A 144 6.01 3.74 -10.52
N VAL A 145 7.06 3.84 -9.70
CA VAL A 145 6.97 4.45 -8.36
C VAL A 145 6.63 5.94 -8.47
N SER A 146 7.27 6.67 -9.38
CA SER A 146 6.94 8.08 -9.62
C SER A 146 5.52 8.27 -10.17
N ALA A 147 5.07 7.41 -11.09
CA ALA A 147 3.68 7.44 -11.57
C ALA A 147 2.67 7.22 -10.43
N LEU A 148 2.90 6.23 -9.57
CA LEU A 148 2.01 5.97 -8.43
C LEU A 148 2.03 7.11 -7.40
N ALA A 149 3.19 7.73 -7.17
CA ALA A 149 3.30 8.93 -6.34
C ALA A 149 2.51 10.11 -6.93
N VAL A 150 2.53 10.30 -8.26
CA VAL A 150 1.70 11.30 -8.95
C VAL A 150 0.21 10.98 -8.79
N VAL A 151 -0.21 9.71 -8.88
CA VAL A 151 -1.62 9.33 -8.62
C VAL A 151 -2.04 9.71 -7.20
N ILE A 152 -1.19 9.45 -6.20
CA ILE A 152 -1.46 9.86 -4.82
C ILE A 152 -1.54 11.39 -4.73
N GLY A 153 -0.62 12.13 -5.36
CA GLY A 153 -0.67 13.59 -5.41
C GLY A 153 -1.97 14.13 -6.04
N ILE A 154 -2.44 13.52 -7.13
CA ILE A 154 -3.73 13.87 -7.74
C ILE A 154 -4.89 13.58 -6.78
N LEU A 155 -4.87 12.44 -6.09
CA LEU A 155 -5.88 12.10 -5.07
C LEU A 155 -5.89 13.13 -3.94
N GLU A 156 -4.73 13.56 -3.46
CA GLU A 156 -4.60 14.61 -2.45
C GLU A 156 -5.17 15.96 -2.90
N CYS A 157 -5.07 16.29 -4.19
CA CYS A 157 -5.64 17.51 -4.74
C CYS A 157 -7.14 17.42 -5.04
N THR A 158 -7.68 16.22 -5.26
CA THR A 158 -9.07 16.02 -5.75
C THR A 158 -10.03 15.55 -4.65
N VAL A 159 -9.52 14.86 -3.63
CA VAL A 159 -10.32 14.26 -2.57
C VAL A 159 -10.18 15.08 -1.29
N ALA A 160 -11.29 15.25 -0.56
CA ALA A 160 -11.28 15.90 0.75
C ALA A 160 -10.99 14.88 1.87
N LYS A 161 -10.34 15.36 2.95
CA LYS A 161 -10.13 14.56 4.17
C LYS A 161 -11.46 14.04 4.71
N LEU A 162 -11.52 12.73 4.99
CA LEU A 162 -12.71 12.10 5.57
C LEU A 162 -12.80 12.39 7.07
N ARG A 163 -14.03 12.41 7.59
CA ARG A 163 -14.28 12.45 9.04
C ARG A 163 -13.87 11.11 9.66
N LEU A 164 -13.35 11.15 10.90
CA LEU A 164 -12.84 9.97 11.61
C LEU A 164 -13.83 8.78 11.64
N PHE A 165 -15.13 9.03 11.76
CA PHE A 165 -16.15 7.97 11.75
C PHE A 165 -16.36 7.31 10.38
N ARG A 166 -16.07 8.02 9.28
CA ARG A 166 -16.12 7.45 7.92
C ARG A 166 -14.80 6.75 7.56
N LEU A 167 -13.72 7.06 8.28
CA LEU A 167 -12.45 6.36 8.12
C LEU A 167 -12.57 4.88 8.53
N SER A 168 -13.28 4.58 9.63
CA SER A 168 -13.53 3.18 10.01
C SER A 168 -14.33 2.41 8.96
N GLU A 169 -15.25 3.07 8.25
CA GLU A 169 -15.98 2.45 7.13
C GLU A 169 -15.05 2.16 5.94
N LEU A 170 -14.15 3.09 5.60
CA LEU A 170 -13.18 2.90 4.52
C LEU A 170 -12.19 1.75 4.84
N LEU A 171 -11.67 1.70 6.07
CA LEU A 171 -10.78 0.63 6.51
C LEU A 171 -11.51 -0.71 6.62
N GLY A 172 -12.77 -0.70 7.05
CA GLY A 172 -13.65 -1.86 7.00
C GLY A 172 -13.85 -2.38 5.57
N ALA A 173 -14.01 -1.48 4.59
CA ALA A 173 -14.07 -1.86 3.18
C ALA A 173 -12.76 -2.48 2.71
N ALA A 174 -11.60 -1.94 3.09
CA ALA A 174 -10.30 -2.54 2.77
C ALA A 174 -10.16 -3.96 3.33
N PHE A 175 -10.59 -4.17 4.58
CA PHE A 175 -10.62 -5.49 5.20
C PHE A 175 -11.55 -6.46 4.45
N ILE A 176 -12.76 -6.02 4.09
CA ILE A 176 -13.72 -6.83 3.33
C ILE A 176 -13.16 -7.18 1.94
N LEU A 177 -12.52 -6.23 1.25
CA LEU A 177 -11.88 -6.48 -0.04
C LEU A 177 -10.76 -7.53 0.08
N ALA A 178 -9.92 -7.44 1.11
CA ALA A 178 -8.86 -8.41 1.37
C ALA A 178 -9.45 -9.80 1.70
N LEU A 179 -10.48 -9.86 2.53
CA LEU A 179 -11.18 -11.10 2.87
C LEU A 179 -11.83 -11.73 1.62
N LEU A 180 -12.48 -10.92 0.79
CA LEU A 180 -13.13 -11.37 -0.45
C LEU A 180 -12.09 -11.91 -1.44
N ALA A 181 -10.90 -11.30 -1.51
CA ALA A 181 -9.80 -11.83 -2.31
C ALA A 181 -9.40 -13.26 -1.90
N VAL A 182 -9.31 -13.53 -0.59
CA VAL A 182 -9.03 -14.86 -0.06
C VAL A 182 -10.17 -15.84 -0.36
N ILE A 183 -11.43 -15.43 -0.13
CA ILE A 183 -12.60 -16.30 -0.37
C ILE A 183 -12.72 -16.66 -1.85
N PHE A 184 -12.58 -15.68 -2.75
CA PHE A 184 -12.67 -15.91 -4.19
C PHE A 184 -11.56 -16.85 -4.66
N PHE A 185 -10.35 -16.70 -4.12
CA PHE A 185 -9.28 -17.64 -4.41
C PHE A 185 -9.66 -19.09 -4.10
N TYR A 186 -10.28 -19.36 -2.96
CA TYR A 186 -10.73 -20.72 -2.62
C TYR A 186 -11.94 -21.18 -3.43
N MET A 187 -12.87 -20.28 -3.75
CA MET A 187 -14.10 -20.62 -4.47
C MET A 187 -13.86 -20.95 -5.95
N PHE A 188 -12.96 -20.22 -6.63
CA PHE A 188 -12.66 -20.45 -8.05
C PHE A 188 -11.63 -21.57 -8.29
N ARG A 189 -10.90 -21.97 -7.24
CA ARG A 189 -9.84 -22.99 -7.30
C ARG A 189 -10.25 -24.34 -6.66
N GLY A 190 -11.46 -24.45 -6.12
CA GLY A 190 -12.08 -25.70 -5.68
C GLY A 190 -12.79 -26.40 -6.84
#